data_AF-A0A9N8D9B4-F1
#
_entry.id   AF-A0A9N8D9B4-F1
#
_cell.length_a   1.000
_cell.length_b   1.000
_cell.length_c   1.000
_cell.angle_alpha   90.00
_cell.angle_beta   90.00
_cell.angle_gamma   90.00
#
_symmetry.space_group_name_H-M   'P 1'
#
loop_
_entity.id
_entity.type
_entity.pdbx_description
1 polymer ?
#
loop_
_entity_poly.entity_id
_entity_poly.type
_entity_poly.pdbx_seq_one_letter_code
_entity_poly.pdbx_strand_id
1 'polypeptide(L)'
;MEVDYGTVMAVQDSWDVVLQIPNVTQVAGELLFRSIFQIAPGAWNLFPFGKGFEQIDDAMFASPEFQKHAKNVVSMLDTAVQFLGPDLQVLEEQLVSLGARHVRYGVLPEHYPVVGQALLETLATALGDKFTPSLKEAWTGVYGFVTTNMLKGANECLLRLKFPCHGMDASTDISLDRYVSSMLPAQKQLFFVDTNSPSEEVSQTLDKLDKAGVTVLLLSQTQSDTVVANLEKYMGRKMVNVNDTDSLDLSFLETDKPALKAKKEPRRNSPTSVTHVEGGLGMAQAEDFCAWFQEELGTEKVVACTPTCRFASLPARVIRHKGEDMQKALQTLDDFDCMPLPKKHVEINPAHDMIVEMDMIRRRHPEMARLLAEQVYDNCLINAGIMEDSRSMVNRINQICMGWMKEKNRNSEEC
;
A
#
# COMPACT_ATOMS: atom_id res chain seq x y z
N MET A 1 1.30 -21.43 -21.70
CA MET A 1 2.04 -22.64 -21.28
C MET A 1 1.05 -23.77 -21.45
N GLU A 2 1.23 -24.58 -22.49
CA GLU A 2 0.38 -25.76 -22.69
C GLU A 2 0.74 -26.77 -21.60
N VAL A 3 -0.27 -27.21 -20.83
CA VAL A 3 -0.10 -28.32 -19.88
C VAL A 3 -0.06 -29.59 -20.72
N ASP A 4 1.10 -30.22 -20.84
CA ASP A 4 1.24 -31.42 -21.67
C ASP A 4 0.54 -32.63 -21.03
N TYR A 5 0.29 -33.65 -21.84
CA TYR A 5 -0.43 -34.86 -21.42
C TYR A 5 0.26 -35.61 -20.26
N GLY A 6 1.59 -35.67 -20.24
CA GLY A 6 2.36 -36.31 -19.16
C GLY A 6 2.21 -35.56 -17.84
N THR A 7 2.22 -34.23 -17.90
CA THR A 7 1.93 -33.36 -16.75
C THR A 7 0.52 -33.59 -16.21
N VAL A 8 -0.49 -33.65 -17.08
CA VAL A 8 -1.89 -33.90 -16.68
C VAL A 8 -2.03 -35.23 -15.96
N MET A 9 -1.51 -36.31 -16.54
CA MET A 9 -1.60 -37.65 -15.96
C MET A 9 -0.89 -37.71 -14.60
N ALA A 10 0.32 -37.17 -14.48
CA ALA A 10 1.07 -37.18 -13.22
C ALA A 10 0.32 -36.44 -12.09
N VAL A 11 -0.30 -35.31 -12.42
CA VAL A 11 -1.10 -34.51 -11.48
C VAL A 11 -2.35 -35.29 -11.06
N GLN A 12 -3.11 -35.84 -12.01
CA GLN A 12 -4.32 -36.62 -11.74
C GLN A 12 -4.02 -37.88 -10.90
N ASP A 13 -3.03 -38.68 -11.29
CA ASP A 13 -2.63 -39.89 -10.57
C ASP A 13 -2.19 -39.58 -9.13
N SER A 14 -1.44 -38.49 -8.94
CA SER A 14 -1.01 -38.07 -7.61
C SER A 14 -2.17 -37.52 -6.78
N TRP A 15 -3.12 -36.83 -7.41
CA TRP A 15 -4.31 -36.32 -6.73
C TRP A 15 -5.21 -37.45 -6.26
N ASP A 16 -5.36 -38.50 -7.05
CA ASP A 16 -6.10 -39.70 -6.64
C ASP A 16 -5.52 -40.33 -5.38
N VAL A 17 -4.18 -40.35 -5.24
CA VAL A 17 -3.51 -40.81 -4.01
C VAL A 17 -3.85 -39.92 -2.82
N VAL A 18 -3.88 -38.59 -3.01
CA VAL A 18 -4.29 -37.65 -1.97
C VAL A 18 -5.75 -37.90 -1.56
N LEU A 19 -6.64 -38.15 -2.51
CA LEU A 19 -8.07 -38.39 -2.24
C LEU A 19 -8.33 -39.66 -1.43
N GLN A 20 -7.42 -40.65 -1.42
CA GLN A 20 -7.54 -41.85 -0.58
C GLN A 20 -7.24 -41.60 0.91
N ILE A 21 -6.75 -40.41 1.28
CA ILE A 21 -6.48 -40.07 2.68
C ILE A 21 -7.83 -39.94 3.44
N PRO A 22 -8.00 -40.60 4.60
CA PRO A 22 -9.21 -40.46 5.39
C PRO A 22 -9.49 -38.99 5.75
N ASN A 23 -10.72 -38.53 5.51
CA ASN A 23 -11.13 -37.14 5.72
C ASN A 23 -10.27 -36.10 4.98
N VAL A 24 -9.69 -36.46 3.82
CA VAL A 24 -8.82 -35.58 3.02
C VAL A 24 -9.39 -34.19 2.80
N THR A 25 -10.70 -34.07 2.56
CA THR A 25 -11.33 -32.78 2.27
C THR A 25 -11.21 -31.80 3.43
N GLN A 26 -11.24 -32.31 4.66
CA GLN A 26 -11.03 -31.55 5.88
C GLN A 26 -9.53 -31.39 6.16
N VAL A 27 -8.77 -32.48 6.11
CA VAL A 27 -7.34 -32.49 6.45
C VAL A 27 -6.51 -31.65 5.48
N ALA A 28 -6.68 -31.84 4.17
CA ALA A 28 -5.95 -31.10 3.14
C ALA A 28 -6.36 -29.62 3.13
N GLY A 29 -7.64 -29.32 3.34
CA GLY A 29 -8.12 -27.95 3.43
C GLY A 29 -7.54 -27.23 4.66
N GLU A 30 -7.52 -27.90 5.81
CA GLU A 30 -6.92 -27.36 7.03
C GLU A 30 -5.40 -27.16 6.89
N LEU A 31 -4.67 -28.16 6.38
CA LEU A 31 -3.24 -28.05 6.11
C LEU A 31 -2.91 -26.90 5.17
N LEU A 32 -3.69 -26.75 4.09
CA LEU A 32 -3.53 -25.66 3.13
C LEU A 32 -3.68 -24.30 3.80
N PHE A 33 -4.76 -24.07 4.55
CA PHE A 33 -4.99 -22.78 5.20
C PHE A 33 -4.02 -22.51 6.35
N ARG A 34 -3.61 -23.53 7.10
CA ARG A 34 -2.53 -23.40 8.10
C ARG A 34 -1.24 -22.94 7.45
N SER A 35 -0.84 -23.54 6.32
CA SER A 35 0.34 -23.11 5.57
C SER A 35 0.18 -21.69 5.00
N ILE A 36 -0.98 -21.35 4.41
CA ILE A 36 -1.26 -19.98 3.94
C ILE A 36 -1.08 -18.96 5.07
N PHE A 37 -1.65 -19.21 6.24
CA PHE A 37 -1.58 -18.28 7.37
C PHE A 37 -0.21 -18.29 8.06
N GLN A 38 0.57 -19.35 7.94
CA GLN A 38 1.97 -19.35 8.36
C GLN A 38 2.83 -18.48 7.42
N ILE A 39 2.59 -18.53 6.12
CA ILE A 39 3.31 -17.70 5.13
C ILE A 39 2.85 -16.24 5.21
N ALA A 40 1.55 -16.01 5.40
CA ALA A 40 0.92 -14.69 5.48
C ALA A 40 -0.05 -14.60 6.68
N PRO A 41 0.46 -14.29 7.89
CA PRO A 41 -0.34 -14.25 9.13
C PRO A 41 -1.53 -13.30 9.13
N GLY A 42 -1.56 -12.29 8.26
CA GLY A 42 -2.71 -11.37 8.15
C GLY A 42 -3.82 -11.84 7.21
N ALA A 43 -3.61 -12.92 6.45
CA ALA A 43 -4.50 -13.30 5.35
C ALA A 43 -5.87 -13.84 5.80
N TRP A 44 -6.00 -14.36 7.02
CA TRP A 44 -7.26 -14.87 7.57
C TRP A 44 -8.36 -13.78 7.67
N ASN A 45 -7.96 -12.50 7.83
CA ASN A 45 -8.88 -11.36 7.85
C ASN A 45 -9.63 -11.14 6.53
N LEU A 46 -9.13 -11.70 5.43
CA LEU A 46 -9.80 -11.65 4.13
C LEU A 46 -11.01 -12.59 4.06
N PHE A 47 -11.12 -13.53 4.99
CA PHE A 47 -12.15 -14.56 4.95
C PHE A 47 -13.29 -14.27 5.93
N PRO A 48 -14.56 -14.51 5.54
CA PRO A 48 -15.69 -14.33 6.43
C PRO A 48 -15.60 -15.12 7.73
N PHE A 49 -15.00 -16.32 7.71
CA PHE A 49 -14.81 -17.15 8.91
C PHE A 49 -13.77 -16.59 9.88
N GLY A 50 -12.85 -15.75 9.41
CA GLY A 50 -11.88 -15.08 10.28
C GLY A 50 -12.50 -13.94 11.09
N LYS A 51 -13.66 -13.42 10.67
CA LYS A 51 -14.33 -12.32 11.37
C LYS A 51 -14.82 -12.80 12.74
N GLY A 52 -14.17 -12.33 13.81
CA GLY A 52 -14.54 -12.63 15.20
C GLY A 52 -13.51 -13.44 15.97
N PHE A 53 -12.41 -13.84 15.34
CA PHE A 53 -11.21 -14.31 16.03
C PHE A 53 -10.23 -13.14 16.15
N GLU A 54 -9.40 -13.13 17.19
CA GLU A 54 -8.32 -12.14 17.38
C GLU A 54 -6.96 -12.70 16.95
N GLN A 55 -6.84 -14.03 16.92
CA GLN A 55 -5.63 -14.77 16.58
C GLN A 55 -5.97 -16.07 15.82
N ILE A 56 -4.98 -16.60 15.10
CA ILE A 56 -5.09 -17.89 14.40
C ILE A 56 -4.88 -19.01 15.43
N ASP A 57 -5.97 -19.65 15.85
CA ASP A 57 -5.93 -20.76 16.79
C ASP A 57 -6.69 -21.99 16.29
N ASP A 58 -6.56 -23.10 17.01
CA ASP A 58 -7.24 -24.36 16.67
C ASP A 58 -8.77 -24.24 16.77
N ALA A 59 -9.30 -23.27 17.52
CA ALA A 59 -10.74 -23.03 17.62
C ALA A 59 -11.30 -22.47 16.30
N MET A 60 -10.56 -21.56 15.64
CA MET A 60 -10.91 -21.08 14.30
C MET A 60 -10.96 -22.24 13.29
N PHE A 61 -9.95 -23.10 13.27
CA PHE A 61 -9.91 -24.26 12.36
C PHE A 61 -10.98 -25.30 12.69
N ALA A 62 -11.41 -25.41 13.96
CA ALA A 62 -12.52 -26.27 14.35
C ALA A 62 -13.90 -25.68 14.01
N SER A 63 -14.01 -24.40 13.63
CA SER A 63 -15.29 -23.75 13.37
C SER A 63 -16.05 -24.34 12.18
N PRO A 64 -17.39 -24.49 12.24
CA PRO A 64 -18.20 -24.96 11.11
C PRO A 64 -18.04 -24.11 9.84
N GLU A 65 -17.84 -22.80 10.01
CA GLU A 65 -17.65 -21.83 8.93
C GLU A 65 -16.33 -22.09 8.18
N PHE A 66 -15.24 -22.29 8.92
CA PHE A 66 -13.95 -22.66 8.34
C PHE A 66 -14.05 -24.02 7.65
N GLN A 67 -14.57 -25.03 8.34
CA GLN A 67 -14.66 -26.39 7.80
C GLN A 67 -15.46 -26.46 6.50
N LYS A 68 -16.56 -25.70 6.42
CA LYS A 68 -17.34 -25.54 5.18
C LYS A 68 -16.51 -24.86 4.09
N HIS A 69 -15.76 -23.81 4.42
CA HIS A 69 -14.93 -23.10 3.45
C HIS A 69 -13.78 -23.98 2.93
N ALA A 70 -13.02 -24.61 3.82
CA ALA A 70 -11.94 -25.55 3.51
C ALA A 70 -12.43 -26.66 2.57
N LYS A 71 -13.59 -27.26 2.89
CA LYS A 71 -14.22 -28.27 2.04
C LYS A 71 -14.54 -27.76 0.64
N ASN A 72 -15.11 -26.56 0.52
CA ASN A 72 -15.43 -25.98 -0.79
C ASN A 72 -14.17 -25.74 -1.61
N VAL A 73 -13.07 -25.28 -1.01
CA VAL A 73 -11.79 -25.06 -1.71
C VAL A 73 -11.23 -26.38 -2.23
N VAL A 74 -11.19 -27.43 -1.41
CA VAL A 74 -10.70 -28.74 -1.85
C VAL A 74 -11.57 -29.35 -2.95
N SER A 75 -12.91 -29.22 -2.86
CA SER A 75 -13.81 -29.66 -3.94
C SER A 75 -13.61 -28.88 -5.25
N MET A 76 -13.30 -27.59 -5.17
CA MET A 76 -12.98 -26.79 -6.35
C MET A 76 -11.63 -27.19 -6.96
N LEU A 77 -10.62 -27.50 -6.13
CA LEU A 77 -9.34 -28.04 -6.61
C LEU A 77 -9.53 -29.39 -7.28
N ASP A 78 -10.32 -30.28 -6.69
CA ASP A 78 -10.66 -31.58 -7.27
C ASP A 78 -11.33 -31.45 -8.64
N THR A 79 -12.33 -30.57 -8.73
CA THR A 79 -12.99 -30.26 -10.02
C THR A 79 -11.97 -29.73 -11.03
N ALA A 80 -11.10 -28.80 -10.64
CA ALA A 80 -10.09 -28.26 -11.54
C ALA A 80 -9.12 -29.33 -12.06
N VAL A 81 -8.69 -30.26 -11.20
CA VAL A 81 -7.80 -31.38 -11.57
C VAL A 81 -8.50 -32.36 -12.52
N GLN A 82 -9.78 -32.66 -12.28
CA GLN A 82 -10.55 -33.57 -13.15
C GLN A 82 -10.80 -33.00 -14.55
N PHE A 83 -10.93 -31.68 -14.66
CA PHE A 83 -11.11 -31.00 -15.95
C PHE A 83 -9.80 -30.74 -16.70
N LEU A 84 -8.64 -31.12 -16.15
CA LEU A 84 -7.38 -31.13 -16.90
C LEU A 84 -7.47 -32.14 -18.05
N GLY A 85 -7.04 -31.74 -19.25
CA GLY A 85 -7.01 -32.60 -20.44
C GLY A 85 -8.05 -32.20 -21.50
N PRO A 86 -8.94 -33.09 -21.95
CA PRO A 86 -9.84 -32.83 -23.09
C PRO A 86 -10.80 -31.65 -22.85
N ASP A 87 -11.16 -31.38 -21.59
CA ASP A 87 -12.09 -30.33 -21.19
C ASP A 87 -11.39 -29.03 -20.74
N LEU A 88 -10.11 -28.85 -21.11
CA LEU A 88 -9.29 -27.71 -20.66
C LEU A 88 -9.92 -26.36 -20.99
N GLN A 89 -10.59 -26.22 -22.14
CA GLN A 89 -11.25 -24.97 -22.53
C GLN A 89 -12.39 -24.59 -21.56
N VAL A 90 -13.16 -25.59 -21.08
CA VAL A 90 -14.22 -25.36 -20.10
C VAL A 90 -13.63 -24.90 -18.77
N LEU A 91 -12.50 -25.51 -18.38
CA LEU A 91 -11.77 -25.09 -17.18
C LEU A 91 -11.25 -23.66 -17.30
N GLU A 92 -10.67 -23.26 -18.44
CA GLU A 92 -10.20 -21.89 -18.67
C GLU A 92 -11.32 -20.86 -18.47
N GLU A 93 -12.50 -21.08 -19.07
CA GLU A 93 -13.64 -20.18 -18.94
C GLU A 93 -14.12 -20.06 -17.49
N GLN A 94 -14.16 -21.18 -16.76
CA GLN A 94 -14.51 -21.18 -15.34
C GLN A 94 -13.48 -20.45 -14.47
N LEU A 95 -12.20 -20.64 -14.73
CA LEU A 95 -11.11 -19.97 -14.01
C LEU A 95 -11.09 -18.46 -14.26
N VAL A 96 -11.36 -18.02 -15.50
CA VAL A 96 -11.52 -16.60 -15.84
C VAL A 96 -12.70 -16.00 -15.05
N SER A 97 -13.86 -16.66 -15.06
CA SER A 97 -15.03 -16.22 -14.28
C SER A 97 -14.75 -16.20 -12.76
N LEU A 98 -14.01 -17.18 -12.26
CA LEU A 98 -13.60 -17.26 -10.86
C LEU A 98 -12.65 -16.11 -10.49
N GLY A 99 -11.66 -15.82 -11.33
CA GLY A 99 -10.72 -14.71 -11.15
C GLY A 99 -11.40 -13.35 -11.08
N ALA A 100 -12.40 -13.11 -11.94
CA ALA A 100 -13.23 -11.90 -11.88
C ALA A 100 -13.95 -11.74 -10.53
N ARG A 101 -14.41 -12.84 -9.92
CA ARG A 101 -15.02 -12.80 -8.58
C ARG A 101 -14.00 -12.57 -7.47
N HIS A 102 -12.78 -13.08 -7.62
CA HIS A 102 -11.70 -12.92 -6.64
C HIS A 102 -11.31 -11.45 -6.45
N VAL A 103 -11.41 -10.62 -7.50
CA VAL A 103 -11.27 -9.15 -7.38
C VAL A 103 -12.27 -8.59 -6.36
N ARG A 104 -13.54 -9.03 -6.41
CA ARG A 104 -14.60 -8.58 -5.48
C ARG A 104 -14.39 -9.04 -4.05
N TYR A 105 -13.57 -10.07 -3.84
CA TYR A 105 -13.19 -10.57 -2.52
C TYR A 105 -11.94 -9.86 -1.96
N GLY A 106 -11.32 -8.94 -2.72
CA GLY A 106 -10.10 -8.25 -2.32
C GLY A 106 -8.82 -9.08 -2.51
N VAL A 107 -8.87 -10.12 -3.34
CA VAL A 107 -7.68 -10.95 -3.63
C VAL A 107 -6.82 -10.24 -4.65
N LEU A 108 -5.55 -10.03 -4.29
CA LEU A 108 -4.55 -9.33 -5.10
C LEU A 108 -3.64 -10.30 -5.87
N PRO A 109 -2.99 -9.87 -6.97
CA PRO A 109 -2.01 -10.68 -7.69
C PRO A 109 -0.91 -11.27 -6.80
N GLU A 110 -0.50 -10.53 -5.76
CA GLU A 110 0.54 -10.91 -4.81
C GLU A 110 0.11 -12.07 -3.88
N HIS A 111 -1.19 -12.34 -3.75
CA HIS A 111 -1.70 -13.44 -2.93
C HIS A 111 -1.55 -14.80 -3.64
N TYR A 112 -1.53 -14.84 -4.97
CA TYR A 112 -1.45 -16.10 -5.71
C TYR A 112 -0.13 -16.87 -5.45
N PRO A 113 1.06 -16.24 -5.46
CA PRO A 113 2.29 -16.95 -5.08
C PRO A 113 2.24 -17.59 -3.69
N VAL A 114 1.61 -16.94 -2.71
CA VAL A 114 1.45 -17.49 -1.34
C VAL A 114 0.63 -18.77 -1.35
N VAL A 115 -0.52 -18.77 -2.03
CA VAL A 115 -1.38 -19.96 -2.16
C VAL A 115 -0.66 -21.07 -2.93
N GLY A 116 0.10 -20.73 -3.98
CA GLY A 116 0.89 -21.69 -4.74
C GLY A 116 1.95 -22.39 -3.89
N GLN A 117 2.68 -21.64 -3.08
CA GLN A 117 3.63 -22.19 -2.13
C GLN A 117 2.92 -23.13 -1.13
N ALA A 118 1.84 -22.67 -0.51
CA ALA A 118 1.10 -23.45 0.47
C ALA A 118 0.52 -24.75 -0.09
N LEU A 119 0.02 -24.71 -1.33
CA LEU A 119 -0.46 -25.89 -2.04
C LEU A 119 0.66 -26.93 -2.23
N LEU A 120 1.83 -26.49 -2.70
CA LEU A 120 2.97 -27.39 -2.93
C LEU A 120 3.49 -27.99 -1.62
N GLU A 121 3.53 -27.22 -0.52
CA GLU A 121 3.89 -27.71 0.82
C GLU A 121 2.87 -28.73 1.35
N THR A 122 1.57 -28.47 1.13
CA THR A 122 0.49 -29.38 1.52
C THR A 122 0.57 -30.70 0.75
N LEU A 123 0.81 -30.64 -0.56
CA LEU A 123 1.00 -31.83 -1.40
C LEU A 123 2.25 -32.61 -1.00
N ALA A 124 3.36 -31.94 -0.70
CA ALA A 124 4.58 -32.57 -0.21
C ALA A 124 4.33 -33.34 1.10
N THR A 125 3.57 -32.74 2.01
CA THR A 125 3.19 -33.36 3.29
C THR A 125 2.28 -34.57 3.08
N ALA A 126 1.28 -34.46 2.21
CA ALA A 126 0.30 -35.51 1.95
C ALA A 126 0.89 -36.72 1.19
N LEU A 127 1.80 -36.46 0.24
CA LEU A 127 2.36 -37.48 -0.65
C LEU A 127 3.70 -38.05 -0.16
N GLY A 128 4.39 -37.37 0.75
CA GLY A 128 5.68 -37.78 1.30
C GLY A 128 6.71 -38.06 0.19
N ASP A 129 7.36 -39.23 0.25
CA ASP A 129 8.39 -39.64 -0.72
C ASP A 129 7.88 -39.73 -2.16
N LYS A 130 6.56 -39.82 -2.38
CA LYS A 130 5.98 -39.82 -3.72
C LYS A 130 5.99 -38.43 -4.36
N PHE A 131 6.17 -37.36 -3.58
CA PHE A 131 6.29 -35.99 -4.07
C PHE A 131 7.69 -35.70 -4.63
N THR A 132 7.99 -36.35 -5.76
CA THR A 132 9.29 -36.22 -6.43
C THR A 132 9.49 -34.81 -7.01
N PRO A 133 10.74 -34.40 -7.31
CA PRO A 133 11.00 -33.11 -7.96
C PRO A 133 10.23 -32.92 -9.28
N SER A 134 10.09 -33.98 -10.08
CA SER A 134 9.33 -33.94 -11.33
C SER A 134 7.83 -33.74 -11.08
N LEU A 135 7.28 -34.38 -10.04
CA LEU A 135 5.88 -34.18 -9.67
C LEU A 135 5.63 -32.76 -9.13
N LYS A 136 6.58 -32.21 -8.37
CA LYS A 136 6.54 -30.80 -7.93
C LYS A 136 6.51 -29.85 -9.12
N GLU A 137 7.32 -30.10 -10.14
CA GLU A 137 7.34 -29.30 -11.37
C GLU A 137 6.00 -29.38 -12.12
N ALA A 138 5.43 -30.58 -12.24
CA ALA A 138 4.11 -30.80 -12.85
C ALA A 138 3.00 -30.00 -12.14
N TRP A 139 2.91 -30.10 -10.81
CA TRP A 139 1.96 -29.32 -10.01
C TRP A 139 2.20 -27.81 -10.10
N THR A 140 3.47 -27.39 -10.16
CA THR A 140 3.82 -25.97 -10.36
C THR A 140 3.31 -25.48 -11.71
N GLY A 141 3.45 -26.28 -12.77
CA GLY A 141 2.91 -25.97 -14.10
C GLY A 141 1.39 -25.84 -14.11
N VAL A 142 0.67 -26.79 -13.50
CA VAL A 142 -0.79 -26.73 -13.36
C VAL A 142 -1.24 -25.52 -12.55
N TYR A 143 -0.60 -25.23 -11.42
CA TYR A 143 -0.90 -24.05 -10.63
C TYR A 143 -0.61 -22.76 -11.42
N GLY A 144 0.47 -22.71 -12.19
CA GLY A 144 0.78 -21.62 -13.11
C GLY A 144 -0.32 -21.40 -14.16
N PHE A 145 -0.89 -22.47 -14.71
CA PHE A 145 -2.04 -22.40 -15.61
C PHE A 145 -3.29 -21.84 -14.93
N VAL A 146 -3.60 -22.31 -13.71
CA VAL A 146 -4.74 -21.83 -12.91
C VAL A 146 -4.63 -20.33 -12.64
N THR A 147 -3.49 -19.91 -12.09
CA THR A 147 -3.22 -18.50 -11.75
C THR A 147 -3.24 -17.60 -12.98
N THR A 148 -2.67 -18.03 -14.10
CA THR A 148 -2.70 -17.27 -15.35
C THR A 148 -4.13 -16.97 -15.81
N ASN A 149 -5.01 -17.97 -15.80
CA ASN A 149 -6.41 -17.81 -16.22
C ASN A 149 -7.23 -16.99 -15.22
N MET A 150 -7.02 -17.19 -13.92
CA MET A 150 -7.68 -16.36 -12.90
C MET A 150 -7.23 -14.89 -12.99
N LEU A 151 -5.94 -14.62 -13.15
CA LEU A 151 -5.43 -13.26 -13.34
C LEU A 151 -5.94 -12.62 -14.64
N LYS A 152 -6.08 -13.41 -15.71
CA LYS A 152 -6.74 -12.94 -16.94
C LYS A 152 -8.17 -12.47 -16.65
N GLY A 153 -8.97 -13.27 -15.94
CA GLY A 153 -10.33 -12.90 -15.57
C GLY A 153 -10.42 -11.73 -14.60
N ALA A 154 -9.51 -11.64 -13.63
CA ALA A 154 -9.37 -10.49 -12.76
C ALA A 154 -9.12 -9.21 -13.57
N ASN A 155 -8.14 -9.25 -14.47
CA ASN A 155 -7.83 -8.14 -15.37
C ASN A 155 -9.02 -7.78 -16.25
N GLU A 156 -9.65 -8.73 -16.94
CA GLU A 156 -10.83 -8.47 -17.78
C GLU A 156 -11.98 -7.83 -17.00
N CYS A 157 -12.23 -8.27 -15.76
CA CYS A 157 -13.24 -7.66 -14.89
C CYS A 157 -12.90 -6.20 -14.57
N LEU A 158 -11.63 -5.93 -14.26
CA LEU A 158 -11.13 -4.60 -13.96
C LEU A 158 -11.19 -3.68 -15.19
N LEU A 159 -10.91 -4.19 -16.40
CA LEU A 159 -11.05 -3.45 -17.66
C LEU A 159 -12.51 -3.02 -17.92
N ARG A 160 -13.49 -3.83 -17.49
CA ARG A 160 -14.93 -3.56 -17.65
C ARG A 160 -15.50 -2.62 -16.60
N LEU A 161 -14.72 -2.25 -15.58
CA LEU A 161 -15.18 -1.29 -14.58
C LEU A 161 -15.48 0.05 -15.24
N LYS A 162 -16.58 0.64 -14.80
CA LYS A 162 -16.98 1.98 -15.18
C LYS A 162 -16.98 2.84 -13.94
N PHE A 163 -16.48 4.07 -14.09
CA PHE A 163 -16.25 4.99 -13.00
C PHE A 163 -16.97 6.31 -13.30
N PRO A 164 -17.66 6.89 -12.32
CA PRO A 164 -18.11 8.27 -12.43
C PRO A 164 -16.90 9.20 -12.51
N CYS A 165 -17.06 10.35 -13.15
CA CYS A 165 -15.99 11.33 -13.33
C CYS A 165 -16.33 12.66 -12.69
N HIS A 166 -15.30 13.33 -12.17
CA HIS A 166 -15.41 14.71 -11.75
C HIS A 166 -15.73 15.61 -12.96
N GLY A 167 -16.64 16.57 -12.80
CA GLY A 167 -17.03 17.51 -13.86
C GLY A 167 -17.98 16.96 -14.93
N MET A 168 -18.37 15.68 -14.87
CA MET A 168 -19.38 15.08 -15.76
C MET A 168 -20.69 14.81 -15.01
N ASP A 169 -21.81 14.74 -15.76
CA ASP A 169 -23.11 14.37 -15.18
C ASP A 169 -23.00 13.03 -14.42
N ALA A 170 -23.59 12.97 -13.22
CA ALA A 170 -23.54 11.83 -12.31
C ALA A 170 -24.10 10.50 -12.88
N SER A 171 -24.70 10.52 -14.07
CA SER A 171 -25.20 9.35 -14.80
C SER A 171 -24.23 8.82 -15.87
N THR A 172 -23.10 9.51 -16.11
CA THR A 172 -22.15 9.15 -17.16
C THR A 172 -20.91 8.50 -16.57
N ASP A 173 -20.92 7.17 -16.51
CA ASP A 173 -19.72 6.41 -16.15
C ASP A 173 -18.81 6.21 -17.38
N ILE A 174 -17.50 6.28 -17.19
CA ILE A 174 -16.51 5.97 -18.23
C ILE A 174 -15.70 4.72 -17.87
N SER A 175 -15.29 3.95 -18.89
CA SER A 175 -14.30 2.89 -18.71
C SER A 175 -12.88 3.45 -18.70
N LEU A 176 -11.93 2.66 -18.19
CA LEU A 176 -10.49 3.00 -18.24
C LEU A 176 -9.98 3.13 -19.69
N ASP A 177 -10.51 2.35 -20.64
CA ASP A 177 -10.17 2.49 -22.06
C ASP A 177 -10.57 3.87 -22.61
N ARG A 178 -11.77 4.34 -22.22
CA ARG A 178 -12.27 5.65 -22.62
C ARG A 178 -11.44 6.76 -21.98
N TYR A 179 -11.07 6.60 -20.71
CA TYR A 179 -10.16 7.51 -20.01
C TYR A 179 -8.82 7.63 -20.76
N VAL A 180 -8.17 6.50 -21.07
CA VAL A 180 -6.87 6.49 -21.77
C VAL A 180 -6.98 7.13 -23.16
N SER A 181 -8.10 6.94 -23.84
CA SER A 181 -8.36 7.54 -25.15
C SER A 181 -8.55 9.06 -25.09
N SER A 182 -8.98 9.60 -23.95
CA SER A 182 -9.13 11.05 -23.72
C SER A 182 -7.96 11.70 -22.98
N MET A 183 -6.88 10.96 -22.70
CA MET A 183 -5.70 11.51 -22.02
C MET A 183 -4.94 12.49 -22.91
N LEU A 184 -4.36 13.51 -22.27
CA LEU A 184 -3.45 14.43 -22.95
C LEU A 184 -2.17 13.70 -23.40
N PRO A 185 -1.55 14.07 -24.53
CA PRO A 185 -0.36 13.38 -25.07
C PRO A 185 0.83 13.30 -24.11
N ALA A 186 0.98 14.29 -23.22
CA ALA A 186 2.05 14.36 -22.23
C ALA A 186 1.70 13.68 -20.88
N GLN A 187 0.45 13.28 -20.68
CA GLN A 187 -0.02 12.66 -19.43
C GLN A 187 0.39 11.18 -19.37
N LYS A 188 1.00 10.78 -18.25
CA LYS A 188 1.51 9.41 -18.04
C LYS A 188 0.79 8.62 -16.95
N GLN A 189 -0.08 9.28 -16.17
CA GLN A 189 -0.75 8.72 -15.00
C GLN A 189 -2.27 8.84 -15.13
N LEU A 190 -3.01 7.89 -14.56
CA LEU A 190 -4.47 7.99 -14.43
C LEU A 190 -4.79 8.57 -13.06
N PHE A 191 -5.63 9.61 -13.03
CA PHE A 191 -5.97 10.32 -11.79
C PHE A 191 -7.34 9.90 -11.27
N PHE A 192 -7.41 9.68 -9.96
CA PHE A 192 -8.67 9.45 -9.26
C PHE A 192 -8.71 10.15 -7.90
N VAL A 193 -9.90 10.36 -7.36
CA VAL A 193 -10.12 10.89 -6.02
C VAL A 193 -11.18 10.08 -5.29
N ASP A 194 -10.98 9.87 -3.99
CA ASP A 194 -11.96 9.19 -3.15
C ASP A 194 -13.15 10.11 -2.86
N THR A 195 -14.37 9.59 -2.89
CA THR A 195 -15.61 10.38 -2.70
C THR A 195 -15.83 10.95 -1.28
N ASN A 196 -14.87 10.81 -0.37
CA ASN A 196 -14.95 11.45 0.94
C ASN A 196 -14.64 12.95 0.79
N SER A 197 -15.29 13.80 1.61
CA SER A 197 -15.23 15.27 1.49
C SER A 197 -13.81 15.77 1.18
N PRO A 198 -13.55 16.27 -0.03
CA PRO A 198 -12.20 16.64 -0.44
C PRO A 198 -11.71 17.80 0.41
N SER A 199 -10.43 17.79 0.79
CA SER A 199 -9.80 18.94 1.43
C SER A 199 -9.79 20.14 0.47
N GLU A 200 -9.58 21.34 1.00
CA GLU A 200 -9.54 22.57 0.21
C GLU A 200 -8.40 22.52 -0.84
N GLU A 201 -7.27 21.89 -0.50
CA GLU A 201 -6.12 21.67 -1.39
C GLU A 201 -6.44 20.72 -2.57
N VAL A 202 -7.18 19.65 -2.28
CA VAL A 202 -7.63 18.68 -3.29
C VAL A 202 -8.62 19.34 -4.23
N SER A 203 -9.55 20.14 -3.70
CA SER A 203 -10.52 20.89 -4.50
C SER A 203 -9.82 21.86 -5.48
N GLN A 204 -8.81 22.60 -5.01
CA GLN A 204 -8.00 23.47 -5.88
C GLN A 204 -7.24 22.68 -6.96
N THR A 205 -6.79 21.47 -6.65
CA THR A 205 -6.09 20.60 -7.61
C THR A 205 -7.04 20.01 -8.65
N LEU A 206 -8.25 19.63 -8.23
CA LEU A 206 -9.33 19.19 -9.12
C LEU A 206 -9.72 20.31 -10.10
N ASP A 207 -9.87 21.55 -9.63
CA ASP A 207 -10.16 22.70 -10.48
C ASP A 207 -9.06 22.96 -11.53
N LYS A 208 -7.78 22.74 -11.16
CA LYS A 208 -6.65 22.87 -12.10
C LYS A 208 -6.68 21.78 -13.16
N LEU A 209 -6.95 20.54 -12.77
CA LEU A 209 -7.05 19.40 -13.68
C LEU A 209 -8.24 19.55 -14.63
N ASP A 210 -9.38 19.98 -14.12
CA ASP A 210 -10.59 20.23 -14.91
C ASP A 210 -10.37 21.34 -15.95
N LYS A 211 -9.77 22.48 -15.55
CA LYS A 211 -9.39 23.55 -16.48
C LYS A 211 -8.40 23.11 -17.57
N ALA A 212 -7.54 22.14 -17.26
CA ALA A 212 -6.61 21.56 -18.21
C ALA A 212 -7.23 20.48 -19.11
N GLY A 213 -8.51 20.12 -18.90
CA GLY A 213 -9.20 19.06 -19.63
C GLY A 213 -8.75 17.65 -19.24
N VAL A 214 -8.19 17.49 -18.05
CA VAL A 214 -7.77 16.18 -17.53
C VAL A 214 -8.94 15.53 -16.81
N THR A 215 -9.33 14.34 -17.26
CA THR A 215 -10.37 13.55 -16.59
C THR A 215 -9.88 13.05 -15.23
N VAL A 216 -10.73 13.10 -14.20
CA VAL A 216 -10.45 12.54 -12.87
C VAL A 216 -11.59 11.58 -12.48
N LEU A 217 -11.24 10.35 -12.11
CA LEU A 217 -12.20 9.33 -11.70
C LEU A 217 -12.65 9.55 -10.25
N LEU A 218 -13.91 9.29 -9.95
CA LEU A 218 -14.48 9.30 -8.60
C LEU A 218 -14.64 7.85 -8.12
N LEU A 219 -13.90 7.46 -7.08
CA LEU A 219 -13.98 6.12 -6.50
C LEU A 219 -14.51 6.19 -5.07
N SER A 220 -15.35 5.23 -4.66
CA SER A 220 -15.61 5.03 -3.22
C SER A 220 -14.35 4.48 -2.55
N GLN A 221 -14.18 4.70 -1.24
CA GLN A 221 -13.03 4.19 -0.50
C GLN A 221 -12.83 2.67 -0.70
N THR A 222 -13.91 1.90 -0.65
CA THR A 222 -13.90 0.45 -0.90
C THR A 222 -13.49 0.07 -2.33
N GLN A 223 -13.87 0.87 -3.32
CA GLN A 223 -13.48 0.68 -4.72
C GLN A 223 -12.02 1.07 -4.93
N SER A 224 -11.57 2.15 -4.30
CA SER A 224 -10.19 2.62 -4.32
C SER A 224 -9.23 1.54 -3.82
N ASP A 225 -9.49 0.99 -2.64
CA ASP A 225 -8.67 -0.08 -2.07
C ASP A 225 -8.60 -1.30 -2.99
N THR A 226 -9.74 -1.68 -3.57
CA THR A 226 -9.81 -2.86 -4.45
C THR A 226 -9.13 -2.60 -5.80
N VAL A 227 -9.42 -1.47 -6.43
CA VAL A 227 -8.95 -1.16 -7.79
C VAL A 227 -7.48 -0.77 -7.75
N VAL A 228 -7.03 0.10 -6.85
CA VAL A 228 -5.62 0.53 -6.80
C VAL A 228 -4.70 -0.64 -6.45
N ALA A 229 -5.11 -1.49 -5.51
CA ALA A 229 -4.29 -2.64 -5.12
C ALA A 229 -4.22 -3.71 -6.22
N ASN A 230 -5.31 -3.96 -6.96
CA ASN A 230 -5.28 -4.93 -8.07
C ASN A 230 -4.70 -4.36 -9.37
N LEU A 231 -4.78 -3.05 -9.54
CA LEU A 231 -4.63 -2.35 -10.81
C LEU A 231 -3.54 -1.28 -10.66
N GLU A 232 -2.38 -1.68 -10.08
CA GLU A 232 -1.21 -0.81 -9.87
C GLU A 232 -0.86 -0.03 -11.15
N LYS A 233 -1.02 -0.69 -12.31
CA LYS A 233 -0.87 -0.10 -13.64
C LYS A 233 -1.97 -0.55 -14.59
N TYR A 234 -2.49 0.39 -15.37
CA TYR A 234 -3.35 0.14 -16.52
C TYR A 234 -2.61 0.51 -17.82
N MET A 235 -2.46 -0.42 -18.76
CA MET A 235 -1.69 -0.21 -20.00
C MET A 235 -0.30 0.41 -19.77
N GLY A 236 0.38 -0.03 -18.69
CA GLY A 236 1.70 0.46 -18.28
C GLY A 236 1.71 1.83 -17.55
N ARG A 237 0.55 2.44 -17.32
CA ARG A 237 0.39 3.74 -16.64
C ARG A 237 -0.09 3.54 -15.22
N LYS A 238 0.52 4.24 -14.26
CA LYS A 238 0.17 4.12 -12.83
C LYS A 238 -1.14 4.83 -12.52
N MET A 239 -1.97 4.24 -11.67
CA MET A 239 -3.11 4.93 -11.05
C MET A 239 -2.64 5.73 -9.84
N VAL A 240 -3.04 7.00 -9.74
CA VAL A 240 -2.60 7.94 -8.70
C VAL A 240 -3.80 8.63 -8.08
N ASN A 241 -3.84 8.62 -6.75
CA ASN A 241 -4.82 9.37 -5.99
C ASN A 241 -4.42 10.85 -6.00
N VAL A 242 -5.36 11.75 -6.31
CA VAL A 242 -5.12 13.19 -6.26
C VAL A 242 -4.78 13.66 -4.84
N ASN A 243 -5.21 12.92 -3.81
CA ASN A 243 -4.83 13.18 -2.41
C ASN A 243 -3.35 12.86 -2.10
N ASP A 244 -2.68 12.07 -2.95
CA ASP A 244 -1.27 11.71 -2.77
C ASP A 244 -0.35 12.65 -3.58
N THR A 245 -0.02 13.78 -2.97
CA THR A 245 0.82 14.82 -3.57
C THR A 245 2.23 14.34 -3.95
N ASP A 246 2.72 13.25 -3.35
CA ASP A 246 4.06 12.73 -3.60
C ASP A 246 4.18 11.94 -4.91
N SER A 247 3.10 11.31 -5.33
CA SER A 247 3.08 10.52 -6.57
C SER A 247 2.39 11.22 -7.74
N LEU A 248 1.80 12.40 -7.50
CA LEU A 248 1.13 13.23 -8.50
C LEU A 248 2.13 13.97 -9.41
N ASP A 249 2.20 13.58 -10.68
CA ASP A 249 3.00 14.27 -11.70
C ASP A 249 2.12 15.25 -12.49
N LEU A 250 2.21 16.54 -12.18
CA LEU A 250 1.52 17.63 -12.91
C LEU A 250 2.43 18.37 -13.89
N SER A 251 3.67 17.90 -14.11
CA SER A 251 4.67 18.59 -14.96
C SER A 251 4.20 18.81 -16.40
N PHE A 252 3.25 18.00 -16.86
CA PHE A 252 2.65 18.11 -18.19
C PHE A 252 1.71 19.32 -18.37
N LEU A 253 1.32 19.99 -17.28
CA LEU A 253 0.45 21.18 -17.29
C LEU A 253 1.23 22.49 -17.40
N GLU A 254 2.55 22.47 -17.20
CA GLU A 254 3.39 23.66 -17.29
C GLU A 254 3.60 24.07 -18.76
N THR A 255 2.70 24.92 -19.24
CA THR A 255 2.78 25.56 -20.57
C THR A 255 3.42 26.93 -20.45
N ASP A 256 4.77 26.96 -20.36
CA ASP A 256 5.63 27.90 -21.08
C ASP A 256 7.09 27.80 -20.59
N LYS A 257 7.92 27.13 -21.40
CA LYS A 257 9.30 27.55 -21.73
C LYS A 257 9.74 26.82 -23.00
N PRO A 258 10.37 27.51 -23.97
CA PRO A 258 10.73 26.91 -25.25
C PRO A 258 11.78 25.82 -25.03
N ALA A 259 11.66 24.77 -25.84
CA ALA A 259 12.50 23.59 -25.84
C ALA A 259 14.01 23.90 -25.81
N LEU A 260 14.62 23.89 -24.62
CA LEU A 260 16.04 23.61 -24.50
C LEU A 260 16.20 22.10 -24.35
N LYS A 261 16.88 21.50 -25.33
CA LYS A 261 17.32 20.10 -25.31
C LYS A 261 18.10 19.81 -24.01
N ALA A 262 17.44 19.28 -22.98
CA ALA A 262 18.12 18.66 -21.87
C ALA A 262 18.60 17.28 -22.32
N LYS A 263 19.92 17.17 -22.53
CA LYS A 263 20.61 15.89 -22.66
C LYS A 263 20.22 14.99 -21.47
N LYS A 264 19.99 13.70 -21.74
CA LYS A 264 19.95 12.65 -20.72
C LYS A 264 21.21 12.76 -19.86
N GLU A 265 21.07 13.21 -18.62
CA GLU A 265 22.07 12.93 -17.59
C GLU A 265 21.71 11.62 -16.88
N PRO A 266 22.71 10.79 -16.56
CA PRO A 266 22.48 9.50 -15.92
C PRO A 266 21.99 9.74 -14.50
N ARG A 267 21.08 8.87 -14.03
CA ARG A 267 20.65 8.78 -12.63
C ARG A 267 21.88 8.80 -11.72
N ARG A 268 22.10 9.91 -11.03
CA ARG A 268 23.12 10.06 -10.01
C ARG A 268 22.41 10.21 -8.67
N ASN A 269 22.55 9.19 -7.83
CA ASN A 269 22.24 9.29 -6.41
C ASN A 269 23.19 10.32 -5.79
N SER A 270 22.71 11.54 -5.55
CA SER A 270 23.34 12.54 -4.70
C SER A 270 22.30 13.55 -4.23
N PRO A 271 22.39 14.07 -3.00
CA PRO A 271 21.43 15.02 -2.44
C PRO A 271 21.47 16.31 -3.27
N THR A 272 20.32 16.72 -3.79
CA THR A 272 20.22 17.97 -4.54
C THR A 272 20.50 19.13 -3.59
N SER A 273 21.58 19.84 -3.84
CA SER A 273 22.01 21.05 -3.13
C SER A 273 20.88 22.06 -3.03
N VAL A 274 20.56 22.47 -1.81
CA VAL A 274 19.62 23.54 -1.47
C VAL A 274 20.19 24.86 -1.97
N THR A 275 19.70 25.36 -3.11
CA THR A 275 20.00 26.72 -3.55
C THR A 275 19.15 27.68 -2.74
N HIS A 276 19.82 28.64 -2.10
CA HIS A 276 19.27 29.74 -1.30
C HIS A 276 17.84 30.15 -1.69
N VAL A 277 16.90 29.99 -0.77
CA VAL A 277 15.56 30.59 -0.85
C VAL A 277 15.63 31.92 -0.07
N GLU A 278 15.21 33.03 -0.68
CA GLU A 278 15.13 34.33 0.02
C GLU A 278 14.20 34.19 1.24
N GLY A 279 14.73 34.50 2.44
CA GLY A 279 13.99 34.39 3.71
C GLY A 279 14.12 33.05 4.46
N GLY A 280 14.71 32.01 3.86
CA GLY A 280 14.93 30.70 4.49
C GLY A 280 16.31 30.54 5.14
N LEU A 281 16.50 29.45 5.91
CA LEU A 281 17.80 29.08 6.46
C LEU A 281 18.80 28.73 5.35
N GLY A 282 20.03 29.23 5.45
CA GLY A 282 21.12 28.82 4.54
C GLY A 282 21.49 27.34 4.73
N MET A 283 22.12 26.71 3.74
CA MET A 283 22.46 25.26 3.78
C MET A 283 23.16 24.83 5.07
N ALA A 284 24.20 25.57 5.48
CA ALA A 284 24.96 25.24 6.70
C ALA A 284 24.11 25.38 7.98
N GLN A 285 23.19 26.34 8.02
CA GLN A 285 22.26 26.52 9.14
C GLN A 285 21.19 25.43 9.15
N ALA A 286 20.73 25.00 7.97
CA ALA A 286 19.76 23.93 7.83
C ALA A 286 20.33 22.56 8.24
N GLU A 287 21.60 22.28 7.88
CA GLU A 287 22.31 21.07 8.33
C GLU A 287 22.54 21.09 9.85
N ASP A 288 22.95 22.23 10.41
CA ASP A 288 23.09 22.41 11.87
C ASP A 288 21.75 22.23 12.61
N PHE A 289 20.66 22.78 12.06
CA PHE A 289 19.32 22.59 12.60
C PHE A 289 18.88 21.12 12.55
N CYS A 290 19.15 20.41 11.45
CA CYS A 290 18.82 18.99 11.33
C CYS A 290 19.60 18.13 12.35
N ALA A 291 20.89 18.44 12.56
CA ALA A 291 21.71 17.76 13.57
C ALA A 291 21.15 17.98 14.98
N TRP A 292 20.84 19.24 15.33
CA TRP A 292 20.20 19.60 16.59
C TRP A 292 18.84 18.90 16.78
N PHE A 293 17.98 18.92 15.76
CA PHE A 293 16.65 18.31 15.80
C PHE A 293 16.72 16.80 16.04
N GLN A 294 17.71 16.12 15.45
CA GLN A 294 17.97 14.71 15.68
C GLN A 294 18.51 14.43 17.10
N GLU A 295 19.38 15.28 17.63
CA GLU A 295 19.92 15.16 18.99
C GLU A 295 18.84 15.34 20.06
N GLU A 296 17.99 16.36 19.93
CA GLU A 296 16.90 16.66 20.88
C GLU A 296 15.84 15.56 20.94
N LEU A 297 15.46 14.99 19.79
CA LEU A 297 14.46 13.92 19.72
C LEU A 297 15.04 12.54 20.08
N GLY A 298 16.37 12.44 20.11
CA GLY A 298 17.10 11.22 20.38
C GLY A 298 17.11 10.23 19.21
N THR A 299 18.17 9.42 19.17
CA THR A 299 18.42 8.41 18.13
C THR A 299 17.43 7.24 18.12
N GLU A 300 16.57 7.15 19.13
CA GLU A 300 15.48 6.18 19.20
C GLU A 300 14.29 6.59 18.32
N LYS A 301 13.98 7.89 18.24
CA LYS A 301 12.87 8.43 17.44
C LYS A 301 13.31 8.74 16.01
N VAL A 302 14.45 9.41 15.85
CA VAL A 302 14.94 9.90 14.54
C VAL A 302 16.35 9.35 14.24
N VAL A 303 16.49 8.63 13.13
CA VAL A 303 17.78 8.07 12.68
C VAL A 303 18.57 9.03 11.83
N ALA A 304 17.86 9.78 11.01
CA ALA A 304 18.48 10.76 10.14
C ALA A 304 17.50 11.91 9.95
N CYS A 305 18.03 13.12 10.03
CA CYS A 305 17.33 14.33 9.70
C CYS A 305 18.03 15.01 8.51
N THR A 306 17.30 15.35 7.45
CA THR A 306 17.87 15.94 6.24
C THR A 306 17.08 17.15 5.76
N PRO A 307 17.76 18.23 5.31
CA PRO A 307 17.06 19.38 4.74
C PRO A 307 16.58 19.08 3.32
N THR A 308 15.37 19.55 2.98
CA THR A 308 14.78 19.39 1.64
C THR A 308 13.92 20.60 1.27
N CYS A 309 13.79 20.89 -0.03
CA CYS A 309 12.89 21.93 -0.55
C CYS A 309 11.74 21.33 -1.38
N ARG A 310 11.48 20.03 -1.23
CA ARG A 310 10.53 19.29 -2.08
C ARG A 310 9.06 19.61 -1.78
N PHE A 311 8.76 20.14 -0.60
CA PHE A 311 7.41 20.51 -0.19
C PHE A 311 7.41 21.93 0.36
N ALA A 312 6.42 22.74 -0.02
CA ALA A 312 6.34 24.17 0.32
C ALA A 312 5.43 24.46 1.52
N SER A 313 4.39 23.67 1.77
CA SER A 313 3.36 23.96 2.77
C SER A 313 3.64 23.40 4.18
N LEU A 314 4.51 22.41 4.31
CA LEU A 314 4.78 21.73 5.58
C LEU A 314 6.16 22.09 6.15
N PRO A 315 6.31 22.17 7.49
CA PRO A 315 7.60 22.43 8.12
C PRO A 315 8.53 21.21 8.09
N ALA A 316 8.00 20.00 8.23
CA ALA A 316 8.76 18.76 8.21
C ALA A 316 7.88 17.57 7.78
N ARG A 317 8.51 16.46 7.40
CA ARG A 317 7.86 15.22 6.96
C ARG A 317 8.69 14.00 7.34
N VAL A 318 8.03 12.88 7.66
CA VAL A 318 8.68 11.58 7.83
C VAL A 318 8.69 10.82 6.50
N ILE A 319 9.84 10.30 6.10
CA ILE A 319 9.96 9.39 4.94
C ILE A 319 9.44 8.01 5.38
N ARG A 320 8.44 7.49 4.66
CA ARG A 320 8.00 6.11 4.84
C ARG A 320 8.96 5.16 4.13
N HIS A 321 9.46 4.16 4.85
CA HIS A 321 10.14 3.02 4.24
C HIS A 321 9.12 1.98 3.77
N LYS A 322 9.39 1.33 2.63
CA LYS A 322 8.57 0.21 2.13
C LYS A 322 8.56 -0.91 3.17
N GLY A 323 7.38 -1.23 3.71
CA GLY A 323 7.19 -2.25 4.75
C GLY A 323 6.58 -1.73 6.05
N GLU A 324 6.53 -0.41 6.26
CA GLU A 324 5.95 0.18 7.49
C GLU A 324 4.44 -0.08 7.62
N ASP A 325 3.69 -0.13 6.52
CA ASP A 325 2.26 -0.44 6.53
C ASP A 325 2.00 -1.91 6.94
N MET A 326 2.87 -2.83 6.52
CA MET A 326 2.84 -4.24 6.92
C MET A 326 3.24 -4.42 8.38
N GLN A 327 4.19 -3.62 8.87
CA GLN A 327 4.64 -3.66 10.26
C GLN A 327 3.62 -3.04 11.22
N LYS A 328 2.92 -1.97 10.82
CA LYS A 328 1.81 -1.40 11.58
C LYS A 328 0.63 -2.37 11.68
N ALA A 329 0.38 -3.15 10.61
CA ALA A 329 -0.59 -4.24 10.61
C ALA A 329 -0.15 -5.45 11.46
N LEU A 330 1.16 -5.66 11.65
CA LEU A 330 1.73 -6.66 12.56
C LEU A 330 1.70 -6.21 14.04
N GLN A 331 1.80 -4.91 14.32
CA GLN A 331 1.75 -4.33 15.68
C GLN A 331 0.35 -4.27 16.29
N THR A 332 -0.70 -4.34 15.46
CA THR A 332 -2.10 -4.46 15.93
C THR A 332 -2.48 -5.88 16.40
N LEU A 333 -1.53 -6.82 16.42
CA LEU A 333 -1.70 -8.15 16.99
C LEU A 333 -1.09 -8.13 18.41
N ASP A 334 -1.92 -8.33 19.43
CA ASP A 334 -1.66 -8.09 20.87
C ASP A 334 -0.46 -8.83 21.52
N ASP A 335 0.32 -9.62 20.77
CA ASP A 335 1.39 -10.48 21.30
C ASP A 335 2.84 -10.02 20.99
N PHE A 336 3.05 -8.80 20.50
CA PHE A 336 4.39 -8.27 20.20
C PHE A 336 4.69 -6.91 20.86
N ASP A 337 4.55 -6.84 22.19
CA ASP A 337 4.84 -5.66 23.01
C ASP A 337 6.36 -5.34 23.17
N CYS A 338 7.22 -5.90 22.31
CA CYS A 338 8.68 -5.83 22.49
C CYS A 338 9.51 -5.59 21.22
N MET A 339 8.91 -5.16 20.11
CA MET A 339 9.69 -4.64 18.97
C MET A 339 9.70 -3.10 18.96
N PRO A 340 10.88 -2.46 19.12
CA PRO A 340 10.98 -1.01 19.02
C PRO A 340 10.57 -0.56 17.61
N LEU A 341 9.75 0.49 17.53
CA LEU A 341 9.33 1.10 16.27
C LEU A 341 10.55 1.33 15.36
N PRO A 342 10.45 1.10 14.05
CA PRO A 342 11.51 1.42 13.11
C PRO A 342 11.69 2.95 13.10
N LYS A 343 12.63 3.42 13.91
CA LYS A 343 13.64 4.42 13.60
C LYS A 343 13.39 5.20 12.29
N LYS A 344 12.90 6.44 12.42
CA LYS A 344 12.34 7.23 11.31
C LYS A 344 13.37 8.18 10.70
N HIS A 345 13.24 8.40 9.39
CA HIS A 345 13.97 9.44 8.65
C HIS A 345 13.08 10.67 8.49
N VAL A 346 13.55 11.84 8.91
CA VAL A 346 12.80 13.09 8.86
C VAL A 346 13.43 14.03 7.83
N GLU A 347 12.59 14.58 6.95
CA GLU A 347 12.92 15.67 6.05
C GLU A 347 12.40 16.99 6.62
N ILE A 348 13.23 18.03 6.68
CA ILE A 348 12.87 19.36 7.17
C ILE A 348 12.88 20.35 6.02
N ASN A 349 11.90 21.25 5.97
CA ASN A 349 11.85 22.35 5.02
C ASN A 349 12.52 23.62 5.59
N PRO A 350 13.73 23.99 5.14
CA PRO A 350 14.46 25.13 5.68
C PRO A 350 13.87 26.50 5.28
N ALA A 351 12.94 26.51 4.33
CA ALA A 351 12.26 27.72 3.87
C ALA A 351 10.93 27.99 4.61
N HIS A 352 10.48 27.07 5.47
CA HIS A 352 9.23 27.22 6.19
C HIS A 352 9.40 28.15 7.40
N ASP A 353 8.53 29.15 7.56
CA ASP A 353 8.60 30.17 8.63
C ASP A 353 8.77 29.56 10.02
N MET A 354 8.00 28.50 10.33
CA MET A 354 8.12 27.78 11.60
C MET A 354 9.54 27.25 11.87
N ILE A 355 10.23 26.73 10.86
CA ILE A 355 11.59 26.19 11.01
C ILE A 355 12.61 27.33 11.18
N VAL A 356 12.44 28.41 10.43
CA VAL A 356 13.26 29.62 10.55
C VAL A 356 13.14 30.21 11.96
N GLU A 357 11.91 30.36 12.47
CA GLU A 357 11.66 30.86 13.83
C GLU A 357 12.15 29.89 14.91
N MET A 358 11.98 28.58 14.71
CA MET A 358 12.52 27.58 15.64
C MET A 358 14.05 27.62 15.72
N ASP A 359 14.77 27.90 14.62
CA ASP A 359 16.23 28.10 14.64
C ASP A 359 16.64 29.30 15.51
N MET A 360 15.82 30.36 15.53
CA MET A 360 16.05 31.50 16.41
C MET A 360 15.70 31.19 17.87
N ILE A 361 14.57 30.52 18.11
CA ILE A 361 14.09 30.20 19.45
C ILE A 361 15.00 29.19 20.14
N ARG A 362 15.55 28.19 19.44
CA ARG A 362 16.45 27.20 20.07
C ARG A 362 17.68 27.81 20.74
N ARG A 363 18.14 28.98 20.25
CA ARG A 363 19.27 29.71 20.85
C ARG A 363 18.88 30.57 22.05
N ARG A 364 17.61 31.01 22.13
CA ARG A 364 17.10 31.91 23.17
C ARG A 364 16.36 31.19 24.30
N HIS A 365 15.58 30.16 23.97
CA HIS A 365 14.71 29.40 24.87
C HIS A 365 14.78 27.89 24.54
N PRO A 366 15.84 27.19 24.97
CA PRO A 366 16.06 25.79 24.61
C PRO A 366 14.91 24.86 25.07
N GLU A 367 14.36 25.10 26.26
CA GLU A 367 13.22 24.33 26.79
C GLU A 367 11.97 24.43 25.89
N MET A 368 11.69 25.62 25.37
CA MET A 368 10.55 25.84 24.47
C MET A 368 10.81 25.21 23.10
N ALA A 369 12.03 25.34 22.60
CA ALA A 369 12.43 24.73 21.33
C ALA A 369 12.34 23.20 21.36
N ARG A 370 12.67 22.57 22.49
CA ARG A 370 12.51 21.12 22.70
C ARG A 370 11.05 20.69 22.58
N LEU A 371 10.13 21.40 23.26
CA LEU A 371 8.69 21.10 23.18
C LEU A 371 8.16 21.31 21.75
N LEU A 372 8.63 22.34 21.05
CA LEU A 372 8.27 22.60 19.66
C LEU A 372 8.82 21.52 18.71
N ALA A 373 10.05 21.04 18.92
CA ALA A 373 10.63 19.97 18.12
C ALA A 373 9.83 18.67 18.23
N GLU A 374 9.46 18.27 19.45
CA GLU A 374 8.58 17.13 19.67
C GLU A 374 7.20 17.33 19.02
N GLN A 375 6.65 18.54 19.11
CA GLN A 375 5.36 18.85 18.51
C GLN A 375 5.40 18.79 16.97
N VAL A 376 6.45 19.31 16.35
CA VAL A 376 6.66 19.23 14.89
C VAL A 376 6.82 17.77 14.45
N TYR A 377 7.57 16.97 15.20
CA TYR A 377 7.72 15.54 14.94
C TYR A 377 6.39 14.80 14.99
N ASP A 378 5.59 15.02 16.03
CA ASP A 378 4.29 14.38 16.19
C ASP A 378 3.31 14.81 15.08
N ASN A 379 3.34 16.08 14.64
CA ASN A 379 2.58 16.51 13.46
C ASN A 379 3.00 15.75 12.19
N CYS A 380 4.29 15.43 12.04
CA CYS A 380 4.75 14.59 10.93
C CYS A 380 4.17 13.18 11.01
N LEU A 381 4.08 12.60 12.21
CA LEU A 381 3.49 11.28 12.43
C LEU A 381 1.98 11.25 12.13
N ILE A 382 1.26 12.33 12.47
CA ILE A 382 -0.17 12.49 12.11
C ILE A 382 -0.33 12.55 10.60
N ASN A 383 0.43 13.41 9.91
CA ASN A 383 0.35 13.55 8.46
C ASN A 383 0.73 12.26 7.73
N ALA A 384 1.67 11.49 8.29
CA ALA A 384 2.02 10.17 7.79
C ALA A 384 1.01 9.07 8.20
N GLY A 385 -0.01 9.38 9.01
CA GLY A 385 -1.02 8.42 9.46
C GLY A 385 -0.45 7.31 10.36
N ILE A 386 0.70 7.53 10.99
CA ILE A 386 1.43 6.54 11.81
C ILE A 386 1.39 6.81 13.31
N MET A 387 0.78 7.91 13.75
CA MET A 387 0.65 8.21 15.18
C MET A 387 -0.20 7.16 15.92
N GLU A 388 0.31 6.68 17.06
CA GLU A 388 -0.36 5.68 17.92
C GLU A 388 -1.41 6.32 18.84
N ASP A 389 -1.03 7.30 19.68
CA ASP A 389 -1.95 8.01 20.57
C ASP A 389 -1.77 9.53 20.49
N SER A 390 -2.71 10.20 19.82
CA SER A 390 -2.73 11.66 19.68
C SER A 390 -3.04 12.41 20.98
N ARG A 391 -3.59 11.71 21.99
CA ARG A 391 -3.88 12.34 23.30
C ARG A 391 -2.62 12.68 24.08
N SER A 392 -1.52 11.96 23.83
CA SER A 392 -0.20 12.23 24.43
C SER A 392 0.28 13.67 24.18
N MET A 393 -0.14 14.28 23.07
CA MET A 393 0.26 15.63 22.67
C MET A 393 -0.43 16.73 23.49
N VAL A 394 -1.60 16.45 24.07
CA VAL A 394 -2.46 17.48 24.69
C VAL A 394 -1.74 18.21 25.83
N ASN A 395 -1.02 17.47 26.68
CA ASN A 395 -0.26 18.07 27.77
C ASN A 395 0.87 18.97 27.26
N ARG A 396 1.57 18.55 26.20
CA ARG A 396 2.65 19.32 25.59
C ARG A 396 2.13 20.57 24.90
N ILE A 397 1.01 20.47 24.17
CA ILE A 397 0.34 21.63 23.56
C ILE A 397 -0.04 22.65 24.63
N ASN A 398 -0.61 22.19 25.75
CA ASN A 398 -0.93 23.07 26.88
C ASN A 398 0.32 23.74 27.48
N GLN A 399 1.45 23.03 27.57
CA GLN A 399 2.72 23.59 28.02
C GLN A 399 3.27 24.65 27.05
N ILE A 400 3.19 24.40 25.73
CA ILE A 400 3.60 25.37 24.70
C ILE A 400 2.73 26.64 24.79
N CYS A 401 1.40 26.49 24.88
CA CYS A 401 0.47 27.60 25.06
C CYS A 401 0.77 28.41 26.33
N MET A 402 0.98 27.73 27.46
CA MET A 402 1.32 28.39 28.72
C MET A 402 2.69 29.07 28.68
N GLY A 403 3.68 28.47 28.01
CA GLY A 403 4.99 29.06 27.79
C GLY A 403 4.90 30.37 27.00
N TRP A 404 4.13 30.36 25.91
CA TRP A 404 3.89 31.55 25.10
C TRP A 404 3.15 32.66 25.88
N MET A 405 2.12 32.30 26.65
CA MET A 405 1.38 33.27 27.47
C MET A 405 2.24 33.92 28.54
N LYS A 406 3.12 33.15 29.20
CA LYS A 406 4.06 33.68 30.20
C LYS A 406 5.10 34.62 29.57
N GLU A 407 5.61 34.25 28.40
CA GLU A 407 6.57 35.07 27.66
C GLU A 407 5.95 36.40 27.21
N LYS A 408 4.72 36.36 26.71
CA LYS A 408 3.97 37.55 26.33
C LYS A 408 3.70 38.47 27.52
N ASN A 409 3.33 37.92 28.67
CA ASN A 409 3.09 38.69 29.88
C ASN A 409 4.38 39.34 30.43
N ARG A 410 5.51 38.64 30.38
CA ARG A 410 6.83 39.18 30.76
C ARG A 410 7.23 40.37 29.89
N ASN A 411 7.02 40.29 28.58
CA ASN A 411 7.33 41.38 27.65
C ASN A 411 6.38 42.59 27.78
N SER A 412 5.22 42.43 28.41
CA SER A 412 4.29 43.53 28.73
C SER A 412 4.51 44.14 30.12
N GLU A 413 5.30 43.52 30.99
CA GLU A 413 5.71 44.09 32.29
C GLU A 413 7.06 44.84 32.21
N GLU A 414 7.85 44.62 31.15
CA GLU A 414 9.12 45.32 30.87
C GLU A 414 8.97 46.58 29.96
N CYS A 415 7.74 46.89 29.54
CA CYS A 415 7.35 48.10 28.80
C CYS A 415 6.50 49.00 29.70
#